data_AF-A0A380YLT9-F1
#
_entry.id   AF-A0A380YLT9-F1
#
_cell.length_a   1.000
_cell.length_b   1.000
_cell.length_c   1.000
_cell.angle_alpha   90.00
_cell.angle_beta   90.00
_cell.angle_gamma   90.00
#
_symmetry.space_group_name_H-M   'P 1'
#
loop_
_entity.id
_entity.type
_entity.pdbx_description
1 polymer ?
#
loop_
_entity_poly.entity_id
_entity_poly.type
_entity_poly.pdbx_seq_one_letter_code
_entity_poly.pdbx_strand_id
1 'polypeptide(L)'
;MIINKQERNVTGNSMLSVIPIAGIFFKFLLFNAIWCYYTTFTPFSCWESYATAFVATLLLSLPYILIRHIAAGILVMAMLDIWMVANLMYYRTYFSAIPLSSYMLAGNLADFLPSVTTSLRWCDWLFPISTVVTVFLTFRICCRQKITFRFSRRIYVVLLISSCALLSINLSARGGLIAIYRTLKSSAHQHASGPPLYTLFGTLYFDYAEEFPELTEEQEREIHTWLSGRPSLVPVPEIEYRDNCILILAESLESWVLNLTVEN
;
A
#
# COMPACT_ATOMS: atom_id res chain seq x y z
N MET A 1 29.31 -1.40 60.33
CA MET A 1 27.97 -1.87 59.92
C MET A 1 27.82 -1.57 58.45
N ILE A 2 27.96 -2.62 57.64
CA ILE A 2 28.08 -2.60 56.18
C ILE A 2 26.66 -2.64 55.61
N ILE A 3 26.27 -1.65 54.80
CA ILE A 3 25.14 -1.80 53.88
C ILE A 3 25.64 -1.36 52.49
N ASN A 4 25.85 -2.39 51.67
CA ASN A 4 26.33 -2.33 50.30
C ASN A 4 25.60 -1.29 49.45
N LYS A 5 26.33 -0.26 49.04
CA LYS A 5 25.98 0.60 47.89
C LYS A 5 26.45 -0.07 46.60
N GLN A 6 26.09 -1.34 46.43
CA GLN A 6 26.52 -2.18 45.33
C GLN A 6 25.33 -3.01 44.86
N GLU A 7 24.48 -2.36 44.04
CA GLU A 7 23.59 -2.95 43.03
C GLU A 7 22.64 -1.88 42.49
N ARG A 8 23.19 -0.89 41.79
CA ARG A 8 22.41 -0.09 40.83
C ARG A 8 23.10 0.03 39.47
N ASN A 9 24.00 -0.91 39.19
CA ASN A 9 24.54 -1.23 37.88
C ASN A 9 23.92 -2.54 37.36
N VAL A 10 22.60 -2.68 37.48
CA VAL A 10 21.88 -3.60 36.60
C VAL A 10 21.80 -2.87 35.27
N THR A 11 22.75 -3.19 34.39
CA THR A 11 22.73 -2.91 32.96
C THR A 11 21.28 -2.84 32.47
N GLY A 12 20.83 -1.62 32.16
CA GLY A 12 19.49 -1.28 31.75
C GLY A 12 19.12 -1.94 30.42
N ASN A 13 18.86 -3.24 30.48
CA ASN A 13 18.17 -3.97 29.43
C ASN A 13 16.67 -3.75 29.68
N SER A 14 16.23 -2.50 29.54
CA SER A 14 14.81 -2.13 29.56
C SER A 14 14.09 -3.01 28.54
N MET A 15 13.33 -3.99 29.03
CA MET A 15 12.76 -5.04 28.22
C MET A 15 11.66 -4.45 27.31
N LEU A 16 11.73 -4.75 26.01
CA LEU A 16 10.77 -4.27 25.02
C LEU A 16 9.53 -5.17 25.03
N SER A 17 8.34 -4.56 25.09
CA SER A 17 7.09 -5.29 24.88
C SER A 17 6.96 -5.72 23.42
N VAL A 18 6.54 -6.96 23.17
CA VAL A 18 6.27 -7.49 21.82
C VAL A 18 4.91 -7.00 21.28
N ILE A 19 4.07 -6.43 22.15
CA ILE A 19 2.69 -6.05 21.83
C ILE A 19 2.61 -5.06 20.64
N PRO A 20 3.43 -3.99 20.56
CA PRO A 20 3.40 -3.10 19.39
C PRO A 20 3.80 -3.78 18.08
N ILE A 21 4.74 -4.74 18.13
CA ILE A 21 5.17 -5.51 16.95
C ILE A 21 4.01 -6.39 16.47
N ALA A 22 3.34 -7.07 17.39
CA ALA A 22 2.15 -7.87 17.08
C ALA A 22 1.00 -7.01 16.53
N GLY A 23 0.81 -5.79 17.06
CA GLY A 23 -0.16 -4.83 16.56
C GLY A 23 0.10 -4.43 15.10
N ILE A 24 1.36 -4.14 14.74
CA ILE A 24 1.75 -3.84 13.36
C ILE A 24 1.48 -5.04 12.44
N PHE A 25 1.85 -6.25 12.85
CA PHE A 25 1.60 -7.46 12.05
C PHE A 25 0.11 -7.69 11.81
N PHE A 26 -0.71 -7.52 12.86
CA PHE A 26 -2.16 -7.63 12.76
C PHE A 26 -2.74 -6.64 11.74
N LYS A 27 -2.21 -5.42 11.63
CA LYS A 27 -2.66 -4.44 10.62
C LYS A 27 -2.45 -4.93 9.19
N PHE A 28 -1.32 -5.57 8.89
CA PHE A 28 -1.11 -6.16 7.57
C PHE A 28 -2.11 -7.29 7.29
N LEU A 29 -2.37 -8.17 8.26
CA LEU A 29 -3.36 -9.23 8.08
C LEU A 29 -4.78 -8.67 7.91
N LEU A 30 -5.13 -7.65 8.69
CA LEU A 30 -6.42 -6.95 8.59
C LEU A 30 -6.57 -6.26 7.22
N PHE A 31 -5.54 -5.56 6.76
CA PHE A 31 -5.51 -4.94 5.44
C PHE A 31 -5.66 -5.99 4.34
N ASN A 32 -4.89 -7.08 4.39
CA ASN A 32 -4.99 -8.16 3.42
C ASN A 32 -6.40 -8.74 3.43
N ALA A 33 -7.02 -8.94 4.59
CA ALA A 33 -8.37 -9.50 4.68
C ALA A 33 -9.42 -8.58 4.04
N ILE A 34 -9.37 -7.27 4.34
CA ILE A 34 -10.31 -6.31 3.77
C ILE A 34 -10.06 -6.12 2.26
N TRP A 35 -8.80 -6.09 1.82
CA TRP A 35 -8.45 -6.02 0.41
C TRP A 35 -8.92 -7.25 -0.37
N CYS A 36 -8.63 -8.44 0.15
CA CYS A 36 -9.04 -9.73 -0.42
C CYS A 36 -10.56 -9.90 -0.46
N TYR A 37 -11.29 -9.31 0.49
CA TYR A 37 -12.75 -9.29 0.47
C TYR A 37 -13.33 -8.63 -0.80
N TYR A 38 -12.66 -7.61 -1.34
CA TYR A 38 -13.07 -6.95 -2.60
C TYR A 38 -12.38 -7.49 -3.85
N THR A 39 -11.46 -8.44 -3.71
CA THR A 39 -10.67 -9.00 -4.81
C THR A 39 -10.81 -10.51 -4.85
N THR A 40 -9.81 -11.22 -4.35
CA THR A 40 -9.76 -12.67 -4.22
C THR A 40 -8.95 -13.04 -2.99
N PHE A 41 -9.31 -14.14 -2.34
CA PHE A 41 -8.56 -14.68 -1.20
C PHE A 41 -7.35 -15.53 -1.60
N THR A 42 -7.02 -15.66 -2.90
CA THR A 42 -5.81 -16.37 -3.37
C THR A 42 -4.52 -15.99 -2.61
N PRO A 43 -4.26 -14.71 -2.27
CA PRO A 43 -3.08 -14.32 -1.50
C PRO A 43 -2.95 -15.00 -0.13
N PHE A 44 -4.05 -15.35 0.53
CA PHE A 44 -4.03 -16.03 1.83
C PHE A 44 -3.55 -17.49 1.74
N SER A 45 -3.61 -18.09 0.55
CA SER A 45 -3.06 -19.42 0.29
C SER A 45 -1.55 -19.38 0.01
N CYS A 46 -0.99 -18.20 -0.22
CA CYS A 46 0.41 -17.99 -0.56
C CYS A 46 1.20 -17.64 0.70
N TRP A 47 2.27 -18.38 0.97
CA TRP A 47 3.14 -18.09 2.12
C TRP A 47 3.83 -16.73 1.99
N GLU A 48 4.00 -16.23 0.76
CA GLU A 48 4.57 -14.93 0.42
C GLU A 48 3.82 -13.78 1.09
N SER A 49 2.49 -13.84 1.16
CA SER A 49 1.66 -12.83 1.81
C SER A 49 2.03 -12.64 3.29
N TYR A 50 2.24 -13.74 4.01
CA TYR A 50 2.62 -13.71 5.41
C TYR A 50 4.09 -13.34 5.60
N ALA A 51 4.97 -13.83 4.73
CA ALA A 51 6.39 -13.56 4.82
C ALA A 51 6.71 -12.08 4.57
N THR A 52 6.09 -11.46 3.56
CA THR A 52 6.29 -10.04 3.24
C THR A 52 5.68 -9.15 4.33
N ALA A 53 4.49 -9.47 4.82
CA ALA A 53 3.88 -8.79 5.97
C ALA A 53 4.75 -8.88 7.23
N PHE A 54 5.37 -10.05 7.47
CA PHE A 54 6.27 -10.26 8.60
C PHE A 54 7.54 -9.42 8.46
N VAL A 55 8.20 -9.43 7.30
CA VAL A 55 9.39 -8.60 7.03
C VAL A 55 9.05 -7.12 7.18
N ALA A 56 7.94 -6.66 6.60
CA ALA A 56 7.48 -5.27 6.72
C ALA A 56 7.19 -4.89 8.18
N THR A 57 6.59 -5.79 8.96
CA THR A 57 6.38 -5.60 10.40
C THR A 57 7.68 -5.41 11.15
N LEU A 58 8.67 -6.25 10.87
CA LEU A 58 9.98 -6.12 11.48
C LEU A 58 10.56 -4.76 11.10
N LEU A 59 10.67 -4.41 9.81
CA LEU A 59 11.21 -3.12 9.37
C LEU A 59 10.49 -1.92 10.02
N LEU A 60 9.16 -1.91 10.06
CA LEU A 60 8.38 -0.81 10.63
C LEU A 60 8.44 -0.75 12.16
N SER A 61 8.80 -1.83 12.83
CA SER A 61 9.03 -1.82 14.29
C SER A 61 10.43 -1.32 14.68
N LEU A 62 11.32 -1.02 13.72
CA LEU A 62 12.66 -0.47 13.98
C LEU A 62 12.64 0.78 14.86
N PRO A 63 11.82 1.83 14.59
CA PRO A 63 11.82 3.05 15.41
C PRO A 63 11.48 2.75 16.87
N TYR A 64 10.53 1.85 17.12
CA TYR A 64 10.17 1.42 18.47
C TYR A 64 11.34 0.72 19.19
N ILE A 65 12.06 -0.16 18.49
CA ILE A 65 13.16 -0.93 19.06
C ILE A 65 14.41 -0.07 19.31
N LEU A 66 14.66 0.92 18.44
CA LEU A 66 15.80 1.83 18.55
C LEU A 66 15.56 2.91 19.62
N ILE A 67 14.40 3.58 19.58
CA ILE A 67 14.06 4.69 20.48
C ILE A 67 13.66 4.18 21.87
N ARG A 68 13.21 2.92 21.97
CA ARG A 68 12.71 2.29 23.22
C ARG A 68 11.53 3.03 23.85
N HIS A 69 10.76 3.74 23.03
CA HIS A 69 9.60 4.51 23.47
C HIS A 69 8.34 4.01 22.80
N ILE A 70 7.31 3.68 23.59
CA ILE A 70 6.05 3.13 23.08
C ILE A 70 5.38 4.07 22.07
N ALA A 71 5.51 5.39 22.24
CA ALA A 71 4.92 6.35 21.31
C ALA A 71 5.49 6.23 19.90
N ALA A 72 6.74 5.76 19.72
CA ALA A 72 7.28 5.49 18.39
C ALA A 72 6.50 4.35 17.69
N GLY A 73 6.15 3.28 18.44
CA GLY A 73 5.30 2.21 17.92
C GLY A 73 3.87 2.67 17.63
N ILE A 74 3.31 3.51 18.51
CA ILE A 74 1.97 4.10 18.30
C ILE A 74 1.94 5.01 17.07
N LEU A 75 2.97 5.85 16.89
CA LEU A 75 3.09 6.71 15.73
C LEU A 75 3.12 5.90 14.43
N VAL A 76 3.94 4.84 14.37
CA VAL A 76 3.98 3.93 13.21
C VAL A 76 2.62 3.31 12.95
N MET A 77 1.93 2.83 13.99
CA MET A 77 0.59 2.25 13.85
C MET A 77 -0.44 3.26 13.34
N ALA A 78 -0.42 4.50 13.84
CA ALA A 78 -1.31 5.57 13.38
C ALA A 78 -1.04 5.96 11.92
N MET A 79 0.23 6.02 11.52
CA MET A 79 0.60 6.27 10.12
C MET A 79 0.13 5.13 9.22
N LEU A 80 0.26 3.88 9.65
CA LEU A 80 -0.28 2.72 8.93
C LEU A 80 -1.80 2.76 8.82
N ASP A 81 -2.51 3.18 9.86
CA ASP A 81 -3.97 3.33 9.82
C ASP A 81 -4.40 4.26 8.70
N ILE A 82 -3.82 5.46 8.64
CA ILE A 82 -4.12 6.45 7.60
C ILE A 82 -3.74 5.90 6.22
N TRP A 83 -2.54 5.33 6.08
CA TRP A 83 -2.02 4.88 4.80
C TRP A 83 -2.78 3.69 4.21
N MET A 84 -3.11 2.70 5.04
CA MET A 84 -3.87 1.51 4.63
C MET A 84 -5.32 1.87 4.29
N VAL A 85 -5.97 2.70 5.10
CA VAL A 85 -7.34 3.16 4.82
C VAL A 85 -7.39 4.01 3.55
N ALA A 86 -6.41 4.89 3.33
CA ALA A 86 -6.31 5.64 2.08
C ALA A 86 -6.22 4.72 0.86
N ASN A 87 -5.39 3.68 0.91
CA ASN A 87 -5.30 2.71 -0.18
C ASN A 87 -6.59 1.90 -0.36
N LEU A 88 -7.32 1.56 0.70
CA LEU A 88 -8.61 0.89 0.60
C LEU A 88 -9.68 1.78 -0.03
N MET A 89 -9.75 3.06 0.36
CA MET A 89 -10.67 4.03 -0.24
C MET A 89 -10.37 4.23 -1.73
N TYR A 90 -9.08 4.36 -2.08
CA TYR A 90 -8.64 4.49 -3.45
C TYR A 90 -8.99 3.24 -4.27
N TYR A 91 -8.72 2.05 -3.74
CA TYR A 91 -9.06 0.79 -4.40
C TYR A 91 -10.54 0.64 -4.68
N ARG A 92 -11.42 1.04 -3.75
CA ARG A 92 -12.88 0.99 -3.97
C ARG A 92 -13.36 1.91 -5.08
N THR A 93 -12.57 2.91 -5.46
CA THR A 93 -12.90 3.90 -6.48
C THR A 93 -12.23 3.56 -7.82
N TYR A 94 -10.97 3.14 -7.79
CA TYR A 94 -10.11 2.98 -8.97
C TYR A 94 -9.61 1.55 -9.21
N PHE A 95 -10.05 0.57 -8.40
CA PHE A 95 -9.68 -0.85 -8.49
C PHE A 95 -8.17 -1.14 -8.54
N SER A 96 -7.36 -0.24 -7.99
CA SER A 96 -5.91 -0.33 -7.92
C SER A 96 -5.39 0.26 -6.59
N ALA A 97 -4.13 0.03 -6.25
CA ALA A 97 -3.49 0.75 -5.14
C ALA A 97 -3.15 2.18 -5.56
N ILE A 98 -2.94 3.09 -4.60
CA ILE A 98 -2.53 4.46 -4.92
C ILE A 98 -1.16 4.37 -5.62
N PRO A 99 -1.02 4.87 -6.86
CA PRO A 99 0.26 4.85 -7.57
C PRO A 99 1.23 5.83 -6.92
N LEU A 100 2.53 5.56 -7.02
CA LEU A 100 3.58 6.34 -6.36
C LEU A 100 3.48 7.85 -6.68
N SER A 101 3.26 8.20 -7.94
CA SER A 101 3.15 9.59 -8.39
C SER A 101 2.00 10.35 -7.72
N SER A 102 0.92 9.68 -7.31
CA SER A 102 -0.26 10.32 -6.72
C SER A 102 -0.08 10.72 -5.25
N TYR A 103 0.91 10.19 -4.53
CA TYR A 103 1.13 10.56 -3.13
C TYR A 103 1.54 12.03 -2.94
N MET A 104 2.15 12.65 -3.95
CA MET A 104 2.52 14.07 -3.91
C MET A 104 1.38 15.00 -4.33
N LEU A 105 0.26 14.47 -4.84
CA LEU A 105 -0.87 15.25 -5.34
C LEU A 105 -2.03 15.36 -4.33
N ALA A 106 -1.78 15.12 -3.05
CA ALA A 106 -2.80 15.20 -2.01
C ALA A 106 -3.51 16.57 -1.94
N GLY A 107 -2.84 17.66 -2.34
CA GLY A 107 -3.44 19.00 -2.43
C GLY A 107 -4.57 19.11 -3.45
N ASN A 108 -4.57 18.26 -4.48
CA ASN A 108 -5.60 18.26 -5.52
C ASN A 108 -6.88 17.53 -5.09
N LEU A 109 -6.91 16.94 -3.88
CA LEU A 109 -8.09 16.24 -3.37
C LEU A 109 -9.17 17.18 -2.82
N ALA A 110 -8.92 18.48 -2.69
CA ALA A 110 -9.88 19.42 -2.11
C ALA A 110 -11.24 19.39 -2.84
N ASP A 111 -11.21 19.30 -4.16
CA ASP A 111 -12.42 19.25 -5.00
C ASP A 111 -13.10 17.86 -5.00
N PHE A 112 -12.41 16.82 -4.53
CA PHE A 112 -12.89 15.42 -4.51
C PHE A 112 -13.20 14.89 -3.11
N LEU A 113 -13.09 15.71 -2.07
CA LEU A 113 -13.38 15.36 -0.67
C LEU A 113 -14.72 14.63 -0.48
N PRO A 114 -15.85 15.06 -1.08
CA PRO A 114 -17.11 14.34 -0.96
C PRO A 114 -17.01 12.89 -1.44
N SER A 115 -16.39 12.68 -2.61
CA SER A 115 -16.19 11.33 -3.17
C SER A 115 -15.29 10.47 -2.28
N VAL A 116 -14.21 11.04 -1.74
CA VAL A 116 -13.29 10.31 -0.87
C VAL A 116 -13.97 9.90 0.44
N THR A 117 -14.73 10.81 1.05
CA THR A 117 -15.45 10.51 2.30
C THR A 117 -16.55 9.47 2.12
N THR A 118 -17.21 9.43 0.96
CA THR A 118 -18.20 8.39 0.65
C THR A 118 -17.60 7.00 0.43
N SER A 119 -16.30 6.91 0.11
CA SER A 119 -15.59 5.63 -0.07
C SER A 119 -15.16 4.98 1.26
N LEU A 120 -15.28 5.68 2.38
CA LEU A 120 -15.01 5.15 3.72
C LEU A 120 -16.09 4.11 4.11
N ARG A 121 -15.66 2.97 4.65
CA ARG A 121 -16.55 1.91 5.11
C ARG A 121 -16.43 1.70 6.60
N TRP A 122 -17.48 1.16 7.23
CA TRP A 122 -17.48 0.86 8.65
C TRP A 122 -16.34 -0.06 9.09
N CYS A 123 -15.93 -1.00 8.22
CA CYS A 123 -14.80 -1.89 8.50
C CYS A 123 -13.45 -1.17 8.59
N ASP A 124 -13.31 0.03 8.02
CA ASP A 124 -12.05 0.79 8.10
C ASP A 124 -11.76 1.29 9.52
N TRP A 125 -12.79 1.42 10.37
CA TRP A 125 -12.61 1.75 11.78
C TRP A 125 -11.87 0.66 12.57
N LEU A 126 -11.78 -0.57 12.03
CA LEU A 126 -10.99 -1.63 12.65
C LEU A 126 -9.50 -1.28 12.76
N PHE A 127 -8.98 -0.44 11.86
CA PHE A 127 -7.59 0.05 11.90
C PHE A 127 -7.32 0.88 13.16
N PRO A 128 -7.97 2.05 13.38
CA PRO A 128 -7.74 2.83 14.60
C PRO A 128 -8.16 2.09 15.87
N ILE A 129 -9.23 1.28 15.83
CA ILE A 129 -9.64 0.44 16.97
C ILE A 129 -8.52 -0.52 17.36
N SER A 130 -7.86 -1.17 16.40
CA SER A 130 -6.74 -2.07 16.69
C SER A 130 -5.58 -1.33 17.37
N THR A 131 -5.28 -0.09 16.96
CA THR A 131 -4.27 0.75 17.63
C THR A 131 -4.64 1.03 19.09
N VAL A 132 -5.89 1.43 19.34
CA VAL A 132 -6.40 1.68 20.70
C VAL A 132 -6.31 0.43 21.57
N VAL A 133 -6.70 -0.74 21.02
CA VAL A 133 -6.58 -2.03 21.72
C VAL A 133 -5.13 -2.36 22.02
N THR A 134 -4.19 -2.17 21.08
CA THR A 134 -2.76 -2.39 21.31
C THR A 134 -2.21 -1.48 22.42
N VAL A 135 -2.62 -0.21 22.46
CA VAL A 135 -2.25 0.74 23.53
C VAL A 135 -2.79 0.27 24.88
N PHE A 136 -4.09 -0.07 24.93
CA PHE A 136 -4.73 -0.56 26.14
C PHE A 136 -4.08 -1.84 26.68
N LEU A 137 -3.80 -2.82 25.81
CA LEU A 137 -3.12 -4.06 26.17
C LEU A 137 -1.70 -3.80 26.67
N THR A 138 -0.97 -2.90 26.00
CA THR A 138 0.38 -2.55 26.44
C THR A 138 0.38 -1.91 27.82
N PHE A 139 -0.54 -0.98 28.08
CA PHE A 139 -0.69 -0.35 29.40
C PHE A 139 -1.12 -1.37 30.46
N ARG A 140 -2.16 -2.19 30.20
CA ARG A 140 -2.66 -3.19 31.14
C ARG A 140 -1.61 -4.24 31.50
N ILE A 141 -0.90 -4.77 30.51
CA ILE A 141 0.11 -5.82 30.74
C ILE A 141 1.34 -5.22 31.43
N CYS A 142 1.88 -4.08 30.98
CA CYS A 142 2.99 -3.42 31.65
C CYS A 142 2.68 -3.06 33.12
N CYS A 143 1.45 -2.65 33.43
CA CYS A 143 1.08 -2.29 34.79
C CYS A 143 0.74 -3.47 35.70
N ARG A 144 0.25 -4.61 35.16
CA ARG A 144 -0.29 -5.71 36.00
C ARG A 144 0.53 -6.99 36.01
N GLN A 145 1.22 -7.32 34.94
CA GLN A 145 1.93 -8.59 34.85
C GLN A 145 3.33 -8.30 34.30
N LYS A 146 4.36 -8.56 35.12
CA LYS A 146 5.78 -8.53 34.70
C LYS A 146 6.10 -9.68 33.70
N ILE A 147 5.18 -10.03 32.81
CA ILE A 147 5.39 -10.98 31.73
C ILE A 147 5.99 -10.18 30.57
N THR A 148 7.28 -9.93 30.68
CA THR A 148 8.09 -9.41 29.60
C THR A 148 8.56 -10.60 28.78
N PHE A 149 7.94 -10.83 27.61
CA PHE A 149 8.51 -11.78 26.65
C PHE A 149 9.92 -11.28 26.28
N ARG A 150 10.93 -12.14 26.45
CA ARG A 150 12.34 -11.75 26.39
C ARG A 150 12.77 -11.53 24.93
N PHE A 151 12.47 -10.37 24.35
CA PHE A 151 12.89 -10.05 22.99
C PHE A 151 14.19 -9.23 22.99
N SER A 152 15.32 -9.91 22.79
CA SER A 152 16.63 -9.25 22.67
C SER A 152 16.78 -8.57 21.31
N ARG A 153 17.43 -7.39 21.27
CA ARG A 153 17.77 -6.70 20.01
C ARG A 153 18.58 -7.60 19.07
N ARG A 154 19.44 -8.46 19.62
CA ARG A 154 20.22 -9.41 18.81
C ARG A 154 19.31 -10.41 18.10
N ILE A 155 18.33 -10.97 18.82
CA ILE A 155 17.34 -11.90 18.26
C ILE A 155 16.53 -11.19 17.17
N TYR A 156 16.07 -9.97 17.44
CA TYR A 156 15.34 -9.17 16.47
C TYR A 156 16.15 -8.93 15.18
N VAL A 157 17.41 -8.50 15.28
CA VAL A 157 18.26 -8.24 14.11
C VAL A 157 18.56 -9.52 13.34
N VAL A 158 18.87 -10.62 14.03
CA VAL A 158 19.08 -11.93 13.40
C VAL A 158 17.83 -12.37 12.66
N LEU A 159 16.67 -12.25 13.29
CA LEU A 159 15.39 -12.59 12.69
C LEU A 159 15.11 -11.72 11.46
N LEU A 160 15.26 -10.39 11.55
CA LEU A 160 15.09 -9.47 10.43
C LEU A 160 16.02 -9.82 9.25
N ILE A 161 17.33 -9.99 9.50
CA ILE A 161 18.29 -10.33 8.44
C ILE A 161 17.95 -11.69 7.82
N SER A 162 17.63 -12.69 8.64
CA SER A 162 17.29 -14.04 8.16
C SER A 162 16.03 -14.04 7.30
N SER A 163 14.97 -13.32 7.71
CA SER A 163 13.73 -13.22 6.95
C SER A 163 13.91 -12.43 5.65
N CYS A 164 14.66 -11.32 5.68
CA CYS A 164 15.00 -10.57 4.46
C CYS A 164 15.83 -11.42 3.49
N ALA A 165 16.83 -12.15 3.98
CA ALA A 165 17.66 -13.02 3.15
C ALA A 165 16.83 -14.14 2.51
N LEU A 166 15.97 -14.81 3.29
CA LEU A 166 15.09 -15.87 2.80
C LEU A 166 14.13 -15.34 1.72
N LEU A 167 13.50 -14.19 1.95
CA LEU A 167 12.61 -13.55 0.99
C LEU A 167 13.35 -13.17 -0.30
N SER A 168 14.56 -12.60 -0.17
CA SER A 168 15.37 -12.18 -1.32
C SER A 168 15.81 -13.37 -2.17
N ILE A 169 16.22 -14.47 -1.54
CA ILE A 169 16.57 -15.72 -2.24
C ILE A 169 15.35 -16.26 -2.99
N ASN A 170 14.18 -16.29 -2.35
CA ASN A 170 12.97 -16.79 -2.98
C ASN A 170 12.52 -15.93 -4.18
N LEU A 171 12.52 -14.61 -4.02
CA LEU A 171 12.17 -13.68 -5.09
C LEU A 171 13.15 -13.80 -6.26
N SER A 172 14.44 -13.90 -5.97
CA SER A 172 15.48 -14.06 -7.00
C SER A 172 15.32 -15.37 -7.78
N ALA A 173 15.01 -16.47 -7.10
CA ALA A 173 14.75 -17.76 -7.73
C ALA A 173 13.55 -17.76 -8.69
N ARG A 174 12.64 -16.79 -8.54
CA ARG A 174 11.43 -16.62 -9.36
C ARG A 174 11.53 -15.48 -10.40
N GLY A 175 12.75 -14.98 -10.65
CA GLY A 175 12.98 -13.92 -11.65
C GLY A 175 12.89 -12.49 -11.10
N GLY A 176 12.81 -12.32 -9.78
CA GLY A 176 12.79 -11.02 -9.10
C GLY A 176 11.39 -10.42 -8.95
N LEU A 177 11.27 -9.44 -8.05
CA LEU A 177 9.98 -8.83 -7.69
C LEU A 177 9.29 -8.18 -8.90
N ILE A 178 10.03 -7.47 -9.75
CA ILE A 178 9.46 -6.74 -10.90
C ILE A 178 8.81 -7.70 -11.91
N ALA A 179 9.50 -8.79 -12.26
CA ALA A 179 8.98 -9.78 -13.21
C ALA A 179 7.73 -10.49 -12.66
N ILE A 180 7.76 -10.85 -11.38
CA ILE A 180 6.60 -11.46 -10.70
C ILE A 180 5.42 -10.49 -10.70
N TYR A 181 5.64 -9.25 -10.30
CA TYR A 181 4.57 -8.26 -10.17
C TYR A 181 3.98 -7.87 -11.54
N ARG A 182 4.80 -7.81 -12.59
CA ARG A 182 4.33 -7.63 -13.98
C ARG A 182 3.42 -8.79 -14.42
N THR A 183 3.79 -10.02 -14.08
CA THR A 183 2.98 -11.21 -14.35
C THR A 183 1.62 -11.12 -13.63
N LEU A 184 1.63 -10.70 -12.36
CA LEU A 184 0.41 -10.44 -11.58
C LEU A 184 -0.49 -9.42 -12.27
N LYS A 185 0.03 -8.22 -12.62
CA LYS A 185 -0.75 -7.16 -13.29
C LYS A 185 -1.32 -7.62 -14.64
N SER A 186 -0.59 -8.46 -15.39
CA SER A 186 -1.07 -9.00 -16.68
C SER A 186 -2.15 -10.09 -16.55
N SER A 187 -2.31 -10.67 -15.35
CA SER A 187 -3.25 -11.77 -15.13
C SER A 187 -4.66 -11.26 -14.81
N ALA A 188 -5.67 -11.81 -15.49
CA ALA A 188 -7.06 -11.37 -15.31
C ALA A 188 -7.59 -11.59 -13.88
N HIS A 189 -7.14 -12.65 -13.18
CA HIS A 189 -7.65 -13.01 -11.85
C HIS A 189 -6.78 -12.51 -10.68
N GLN A 190 -5.53 -12.09 -10.94
CA GLN A 190 -4.59 -11.72 -9.87
C GLN A 190 -4.03 -10.31 -10.04
N HIS A 191 -4.55 -9.49 -10.97
CA HIS A 191 -4.10 -8.11 -11.17
C HIS A 191 -4.11 -7.27 -9.88
N ALA A 192 -5.04 -7.55 -8.96
CA ALA A 192 -5.19 -6.84 -7.69
C ALA A 192 -4.60 -7.60 -6.49
N SER A 193 -3.95 -8.75 -6.71
CA SER A 193 -3.34 -9.57 -5.65
C SER A 193 -1.98 -9.05 -5.19
N GLY A 194 -1.40 -8.07 -5.89
CA GLY A 194 -0.09 -7.52 -5.59
C GLY A 194 0.04 -6.95 -4.16
N PRO A 195 -0.84 -6.01 -3.73
CA PRO A 195 -0.79 -5.46 -2.37
C PRO A 195 -0.89 -6.49 -1.24
N PRO A 196 -1.80 -7.49 -1.27
CA PRO A 196 -1.83 -8.51 -0.22
C PRO A 196 -0.69 -9.54 -0.30
N LEU A 197 -0.08 -9.78 -1.47
CA LEU A 197 1.05 -10.71 -1.61
C LEU A 197 2.39 -10.09 -1.20
N TYR A 198 2.62 -8.83 -1.57
CA TYR A 198 3.92 -8.16 -1.43
C TYR A 198 3.87 -6.88 -0.60
N THR A 199 2.77 -6.67 0.13
CA THR A 199 2.43 -5.42 0.84
C THR A 199 2.28 -4.22 -0.11
N LEU A 200 1.74 -3.12 0.41
CA LEU A 200 1.73 -1.85 -0.31
C LEU A 200 3.15 -1.38 -0.69
N PHE A 201 4.18 -1.72 0.10
CA PHE A 201 5.57 -1.38 -0.22
C PHE A 201 6.07 -2.06 -1.50
N GLY A 202 5.73 -3.33 -1.73
CA GLY A 202 6.09 -4.01 -2.97
C GLY A 202 5.43 -3.38 -4.19
N THR A 203 4.22 -2.87 -4.02
CA THR A 203 3.48 -2.13 -5.05
C THR A 203 4.16 -0.81 -5.38
N LEU A 204 4.52 -0.04 -4.36
CA LEU A 204 5.26 1.22 -4.53
C LEU A 204 6.62 1.01 -5.19
N TYR A 205 7.35 -0.04 -4.79
CA TYR A 205 8.63 -0.37 -5.41
C TYR A 205 8.46 -0.77 -6.89
N PHE A 206 7.41 -1.51 -7.21
CA PHE A 206 7.10 -1.85 -8.59
C PHE A 206 6.78 -0.60 -9.41
N ASP A 207 5.92 0.29 -8.90
CA ASP A 207 5.57 1.53 -9.61
C ASP A 207 6.78 2.47 -9.75
N TYR A 208 7.69 2.51 -8.78
CA TYR A 208 8.98 3.21 -8.89
C TYR A 208 9.87 2.59 -9.98
N ALA A 209 9.93 1.27 -10.05
CA ALA A 209 10.78 0.57 -11.03
C ALA A 209 10.19 0.56 -12.45
N GLU A 210 8.87 0.70 -12.59
CA GLU A 210 8.16 0.89 -13.86
C GLU A 210 7.91 2.35 -14.21
N GLU A 211 8.33 3.31 -13.37
CA GLU A 211 8.23 4.74 -13.69
C GLU A 211 8.87 4.96 -15.07
N PHE A 212 8.04 5.43 -16.00
CA PHE A 212 8.16 5.18 -17.43
C PHE A 212 9.60 5.28 -17.93
N PRO A 213 10.17 4.23 -18.56
CA PRO A 213 11.38 4.44 -19.32
C PRO A 213 11.10 5.56 -20.33
N GLU A 214 11.98 6.55 -20.40
CA GLU A 214 11.93 7.56 -21.45
C GLU A 214 11.80 6.82 -22.79
N LEU A 215 10.91 7.31 -23.67
CA LEU A 215 10.69 6.75 -25.00
C LEU A 215 12.06 6.49 -25.63
N THR A 216 12.31 5.25 -26.06
CA THR A 216 13.55 5.00 -26.79
C THR A 216 13.52 5.81 -28.09
N GLU A 217 14.67 6.25 -28.58
CA GLU A 217 14.74 6.98 -29.85
C GLU A 217 14.08 6.21 -31.02
N GLU A 218 14.05 4.89 -30.93
CA GLU A 218 13.36 4.02 -31.89
C GLU A 218 11.83 4.13 -31.78
N GLN A 219 11.28 4.05 -30.56
CA GLN A 219 9.84 4.24 -30.32
C GLN A 219 9.39 5.65 -30.70
N GLU A 220 10.20 6.66 -30.39
CA GLU A 220 9.94 8.04 -30.78
C GLU A 220 9.92 8.19 -32.32
N ARG A 221 10.90 7.59 -33.02
CA ARG A 221 10.92 7.56 -34.49
C ARG A 221 9.72 6.82 -35.08
N GLU A 222 9.31 5.70 -34.50
CA GLU A 222 8.13 4.95 -34.95
C GLU A 222 6.85 5.79 -34.80
N ILE A 223 6.68 6.44 -33.63
CA ILE A 223 5.58 7.37 -33.39
C ILE A 223 5.60 8.50 -34.41
N HIS A 224 6.75 9.16 -34.63
CA HIS A 224 6.85 10.25 -35.62
C HIS A 224 6.54 9.78 -37.04
N THR A 225 7.01 8.60 -37.42
CA THR A 225 6.73 8.01 -38.74
C THR A 225 5.24 7.77 -38.90
N TRP A 226 4.59 7.15 -37.90
CA TRP A 226 3.15 6.93 -37.92
C TRP A 226 2.34 8.23 -37.93
N LEU A 227 2.75 9.23 -37.12
CA LEU A 227 2.15 10.57 -37.09
C LEU A 227 2.29 11.29 -38.45
N SER A 228 3.43 11.14 -39.12
CA SER A 228 3.69 11.75 -40.43
C SER A 228 2.86 11.11 -41.56
N GLY A 229 2.43 9.87 -41.38
CA GLY A 229 1.52 9.17 -42.30
C GLY A 229 0.05 9.59 -42.18
N ARG A 230 -0.29 10.48 -41.24
CA ARG A 230 -1.66 10.99 -41.10
C ARG A 230 -2.08 11.74 -42.36
N PRO A 231 -3.30 11.51 -42.89
CA PRO A 231 -3.80 12.27 -44.01
C PRO A 231 -3.81 13.76 -43.64
N SER A 232 -3.46 14.61 -44.61
CA SER A 232 -3.57 16.05 -44.42
C SER A 232 -5.01 16.40 -44.04
N LEU A 233 -5.17 17.20 -42.99
CA LEU A 233 -6.47 17.74 -42.59
C LEU A 233 -6.99 18.61 -43.74
N VAL A 234 -7.89 18.07 -44.54
CA VAL A 234 -8.55 18.83 -45.59
C VAL A 234 -9.66 19.63 -44.92
N PRO A 235 -9.62 20.98 -44.96
CA PRO A 235 -10.72 21.78 -44.47
C PRO A 235 -11.99 21.40 -45.24
N VAL A 236 -13.08 21.14 -44.51
CA VAL A 236 -14.38 20.83 -45.13
C VAL A 236 -14.78 22.06 -45.98
N PRO A 237 -15.04 21.90 -47.28
CA PRO A 237 -15.47 23.00 -48.12
C PRO A 237 -16.79 23.59 -47.57
N GLU A 238 -16.97 24.91 -47.72
CA GLU A 238 -18.25 25.61 -47.48
C GLU A 238 -18.68 25.81 -46.01
N ILE A 239 -17.80 25.60 -45.02
CA ILE A 239 -18.09 26.00 -43.63
C ILE A 239 -17.62 27.43 -43.38
N GLU A 240 -18.55 28.30 -42.96
CA GLU A 240 -18.28 29.67 -42.53
C GLU A 240 -17.37 29.67 -41.30
N TYR A 241 -16.29 30.45 -41.32
CA TYR A 241 -15.35 30.53 -40.21
C TYR A 241 -16.04 31.10 -38.96
N ARG A 242 -15.96 30.39 -37.83
CA ARG A 242 -16.51 30.82 -36.54
C ARG A 242 -15.42 30.79 -35.47
N ASP A 243 -15.35 31.84 -34.67
CA ASP A 243 -14.36 31.97 -33.58
C ASP A 243 -14.70 31.11 -32.35
N ASN A 244 -15.96 30.69 -32.24
CA ASN A 244 -16.46 29.95 -31.09
C ASN A 244 -16.57 28.45 -31.40
N CYS A 245 -15.91 27.62 -30.60
CA CYS A 245 -16.06 26.17 -30.61
C CYS A 245 -16.80 25.73 -29.34
N ILE A 246 -17.94 25.05 -29.49
CA ILE A 246 -18.68 24.44 -28.39
C ILE A 246 -18.53 22.92 -28.53
N LEU A 247 -17.80 22.30 -27.60
CA LEU A 247 -17.68 20.85 -27.50
C LEU A 247 -18.58 20.34 -26.38
N ILE A 248 -19.54 19.48 -26.72
CA ILE A 248 -20.41 18.81 -25.74
C ILE A 248 -19.91 17.37 -25.59
N LEU A 249 -19.40 17.03 -24.42
CA LEU A 249 -19.05 15.66 -24.05
C LEU A 249 -20.24 15.05 -23.32
N ALA A 250 -20.96 14.15 -23.99
CA ALA A 250 -22.09 13.44 -23.39
C ALA A 250 -21.58 12.20 -22.65
N GLU A 251 -21.64 12.22 -21.32
CA GLU A 251 -21.17 11.13 -20.47
C GLU A 251 -22.01 9.86 -20.69
N SER A 252 -21.34 8.72 -20.89
CA SER A 252 -21.95 7.39 -21.09
C SER A 252 -22.97 7.29 -22.24
N LEU A 253 -23.00 8.26 -23.17
CA LEU A 253 -23.85 8.22 -24.35
C LEU A 253 -23.21 7.31 -25.41
N GLU A 254 -23.80 6.13 -25.58
CA GLU A 254 -23.40 5.18 -26.63
C GLU A 254 -24.22 5.36 -27.90
N SER A 255 -23.62 5.08 -29.06
CA SER A 255 -24.25 5.34 -30.37
C SER A 255 -25.49 4.49 -30.64
N TRP A 256 -25.64 3.33 -30.00
CA TRP A 256 -26.78 2.42 -30.18
C TRP A 256 -28.09 2.93 -29.56
N VAL A 257 -28.01 3.89 -28.63
CA VAL A 257 -29.18 4.53 -28.01
C VAL A 257 -29.83 5.53 -28.98
N LEU A 258 -29.07 6.00 -29.97
CA LEU A 258 -29.57 6.94 -30.97
C LEU A 258 -30.68 6.29 -31.80
N ASN A 259 -31.83 6.97 -31.90
CA ASN A 259 -33.04 6.51 -32.59
C ASN A 259 -33.69 5.25 -32.00
N LEU A 260 -33.31 4.82 -30.80
CA LEU A 260 -34.01 3.75 -30.10
C LEU A 260 -35.33 4.26 -29.51
N THR A 261 -36.45 3.66 -29.90
CA THR A 261 -37.74 3.90 -29.27
C THR A 261 -37.99 2.87 -28.18
N VAL A 262 -38.19 3.33 -26.94
CA VAL A 262 -38.62 2.45 -25.85
C VAL A 262 -40.14 2.37 -25.90
N GLU A 263 -40.69 1.17 -26.10
CA GLU A 263 -42.13 0.94 -25.96
C GLU A 263 -42.52 1.15 -24.49
N ASN A 264 -43.50 2.04 -24.26
CA ASN A 264 -44.10 2.29 -22.95
C ASN A 264 -45.26 1.33 -22.67
#